data_AF-A0A5P0ZWZ4-F1
#
_entry.id   AF-A0A5P0ZWZ4-F1
#
_cell.length_a   1.000
_cell.length_b   1.000
_cell.length_c   1.000
_cell.angle_alpha   90.00
_cell.angle_beta   90.00
_cell.angle_gamma   90.00
#
_symmetry.space_group_name_H-M   'P 1'
#
loop_
_entity.id
_entity.type
_entity.pdbx_description
1 polymer ?
#
loop_
_entity_poly.entity_id
_entity_poly.type
_entity_poly.pdbx_seq_one_letter_code
_entity_poly.pdbx_strand_id
1 'polypeptide(L)'
;MNKLLNTTSNNYAFYLKLDNDDKLGILRKIAYQVASLDSLNKLTIYNEILDNELQGSTIFSHRVAFCFAVNDEIKMPQIFLFSLDNAVAWGNDEQMVDYIVIAILPNGFSNNQFTLLNSLVSQVIRQNASQLNNAKKDQRALSKLNEFFESINFQIQSSKRGDILNIFQELRNIYITYGDTNSLLRVEAYILNGSILQVRQIRLEKIDLENEILELPVGMSSNDKIIFFKPNKKLARGNMATDIKTQSHLIKNLLERLILLQK
;
A
#
# COMPACT_ATOMS: atom_id res chain seq x y z
N MET A 1 37.20 7.84 -13.85
CA MET A 1 35.88 7.21 -14.05
C MET A 1 35.66 6.25 -12.88
N ASN A 2 35.33 6.81 -11.71
CA ASN A 2 35.20 6.05 -10.46
C ASN A 2 33.74 5.63 -10.27
N LYS A 3 33.55 4.33 -10.09
CA LYS A 3 32.28 3.64 -9.90
C LYS A 3 31.79 3.93 -8.48
N LEU A 4 30.86 4.88 -8.34
CA LEU A 4 30.03 5.01 -7.14
C LEU A 4 28.99 3.88 -7.17
N LEU A 5 29.29 2.76 -6.50
CA LEU A 5 28.30 1.78 -6.07
C LEU A 5 28.08 1.97 -4.57
N ASN A 6 27.34 3.01 -4.18
CA ASN A 6 26.64 3.01 -2.91
C ASN A 6 25.38 2.16 -3.09
N THR A 7 25.50 0.85 -2.93
CA THR A 7 24.33 -0.01 -2.68
C THR A 7 24.12 -0.05 -1.18
N THR A 8 23.28 0.84 -0.65
CA THR A 8 22.59 0.61 0.61
C THR A 8 21.66 -0.59 0.40
N SER A 9 22.17 -1.80 0.62
CA SER A 9 21.31 -2.99 0.66
C SER A 9 20.50 -2.91 1.95
N ASN A 10 19.23 -2.54 1.85
CA ASN A 10 18.32 -2.64 2.98
C ASN A 10 18.21 -4.13 3.34
N ASN A 11 18.60 -4.50 4.56
CA ASN A 11 18.40 -5.88 5.01
C ASN A 11 16.94 -6.06 5.39
N TYR A 12 16.25 -6.98 4.72
CA TYR A 12 14.86 -7.36 4.98
C TYR A 12 14.74 -8.71 5.68
N ALA A 13 15.84 -9.44 5.88
CA ALA A 13 15.87 -10.77 6.47
C ALA A 13 16.91 -10.81 7.59
N PHE A 14 16.47 -11.22 8.77
CA PHE A 14 17.26 -11.19 10.00
C PHE A 14 17.25 -12.56 10.67
N TYR A 15 18.36 -12.90 11.32
CA TYR A 15 18.42 -14.00 12.26
C TYR A 15 18.21 -13.47 13.68
N LEU A 16 17.31 -14.10 14.43
CA LEU A 16 16.99 -13.75 15.80
C LEU A 16 17.36 -14.89 16.75
N LYS A 17 18.31 -14.59 17.64
CA LYS A 17 18.67 -15.47 18.74
C LYS A 17 17.69 -15.29 19.91
N LEU A 18 17.20 -16.41 20.44
CA LEU A 18 16.26 -16.46 21.55
C LEU A 18 17.02 -16.84 22.83
N ASP A 19 17.18 -15.88 23.74
CA ASP A 19 17.88 -16.08 25.01
C ASP A 19 16.86 -16.45 26.10
N ASN A 20 16.10 -17.53 25.86
CA ASN A 20 14.89 -17.92 26.62
C ASN A 20 13.75 -16.88 26.54
N ASP A 21 13.67 -16.13 25.44
CA ASP A 21 12.60 -15.16 25.24
C ASP A 21 11.25 -15.85 25.08
N ASP A 22 10.25 -15.33 25.80
CA ASP A 22 8.85 -15.63 25.51
C ASP A 22 8.37 -14.84 24.28
N LYS A 23 7.12 -15.08 23.87
CA LYS A 23 6.50 -14.40 22.73
C LYS A 23 6.62 -12.87 22.80
N LEU A 24 6.43 -12.29 23.98
CA LEU A 24 6.53 -10.83 24.18
C LEU A 24 7.98 -10.34 24.02
N GLY A 25 8.94 -11.09 24.55
CA GLY A 25 10.37 -10.85 24.37
C GLY A 25 10.77 -10.87 22.90
N ILE A 26 10.26 -11.84 22.14
CA ILE A 26 10.46 -11.96 20.69
C ILE A 26 9.90 -10.75 19.95
N LEU A 27 8.62 -10.41 20.20
CA LEU A 27 7.96 -9.25 19.57
C LEU A 27 8.71 -7.94 19.86
N ARG A 28 9.18 -7.77 21.09
CA ARG A 28 9.96 -6.59 21.47
C ARG A 28 11.31 -6.51 20.75
N LYS A 29 12.05 -7.63 20.67
CA LYS A 29 13.33 -7.69 19.93
C LYS A 29 13.11 -7.35 18.45
N ILE A 30 12.07 -7.90 17.84
CA ILE A 30 11.69 -7.64 16.45
C ILE A 30 11.33 -6.16 16.24
N ALA A 31 10.43 -5.61 17.06
CA ALA A 31 10.01 -4.21 16.96
C ALA A 31 11.20 -3.25 17.06
N TYR A 32 12.14 -3.54 17.97
CA TYR A 32 13.32 -2.70 18.17
C TYR A 32 14.30 -2.79 17.01
N GLN A 33 14.46 -3.99 16.43
CA GLN A 33 15.26 -4.20 15.24
C GLN A 33 14.68 -3.41 14.06
N VAL A 34 13.39 -3.58 13.77
CA VAL A 34 12.73 -2.88 12.65
C VAL A 34 12.76 -1.37 12.83
N ALA A 35 12.37 -0.88 14.00
CA ALA A 35 12.36 0.55 14.28
C ALA A 35 13.74 1.21 14.16
N SER A 36 14.82 0.46 14.42
CA SER A 36 16.18 0.98 14.29
C SER A 36 16.62 1.23 12.84
N LEU A 37 16.01 0.56 11.85
CA LEU A 37 16.37 0.70 10.44
C LEU A 37 15.99 2.08 9.89
N ASP A 38 14.84 2.60 10.31
CA ASP A 38 14.28 3.88 9.83
C ASP A 38 14.11 4.92 10.94
N SER A 39 14.78 4.74 12.08
CA SER A 39 14.71 5.65 13.25
C SER A 39 13.28 5.89 13.76
N LEU A 40 12.40 4.89 13.64
CA LEU A 40 11.02 4.95 14.08
C LEU A 40 10.92 4.84 15.61
N ASN A 41 9.77 5.24 16.16
CA ASN A 41 9.48 5.05 17.57
C ASN A 41 9.31 3.55 17.91
N LYS A 42 10.28 3.00 18.64
CA LYS A 42 10.32 1.59 19.06
C LYS A 42 9.08 1.13 19.84
N LEU A 43 8.56 1.98 20.72
CA LEU A 43 7.39 1.65 21.54
C LEU A 43 6.11 1.66 20.71
N THR A 44 5.98 2.61 19.78
CA THR A 44 4.86 2.64 18.83
C THR A 44 4.83 1.36 18.00
N ILE A 45 5.95 0.98 17.38
CA ILE A 45 6.03 -0.25 16.56
C ILE A 45 5.73 -1.49 17.41
N TYR A 46 6.27 -1.58 18.63
CA TYR A 46 6.00 -2.71 19.51
C TYR A 46 4.51 -2.85 19.88
N ASN A 47 3.87 -1.75 20.26
CA ASN A 47 2.46 -1.75 20.65
C ASN A 47 1.56 -2.12 19.47
N GLU A 48 1.83 -1.59 18.28
CA GLU A 48 1.07 -1.90 17.07
C GLU A 48 1.18 -3.39 16.67
N ILE A 49 2.39 -3.97 16.74
CA ILE A 49 2.58 -5.41 16.49
C ILE A 49 1.82 -6.23 17.54
N LEU A 50 1.84 -5.82 18.81
CA LEU A 50 1.15 -6.51 19.89
C LEU A 50 -0.37 -6.46 19.70
N ASP A 51 -0.92 -5.31 19.34
CA ASP A 51 -2.35 -5.15 19.09
C ASP A 51 -2.81 -6.03 17.92
N ASN A 52 -2.00 -6.12 16.86
CA ASN A 52 -2.27 -7.04 15.77
C ASN A 52 -2.23 -8.51 16.24
N GLU A 53 -1.26 -8.89 17.04
CA GLU A 53 -1.14 -10.25 17.56
C GLU A 53 -2.34 -10.66 18.42
N LEU A 54 -2.87 -9.72 19.22
CA LEU A 54 -4.08 -9.93 20.04
C LEU A 54 -5.35 -10.12 19.20
N GLN A 55 -5.38 -9.57 17.98
CA GLN A 55 -6.49 -9.77 17.03
C GLN A 55 -6.44 -11.12 16.32
N GLY A 56 -5.36 -11.89 16.52
CA GLY A 56 -5.14 -13.20 15.91
C GLY A 56 -4.12 -13.12 14.78
N SER A 57 -2.96 -13.75 14.99
CA SER A 57 -1.93 -13.83 13.97
C SER A 57 -2.32 -14.74 12.82
N THR A 58 -1.90 -14.36 11.63
CA THR A 58 -2.00 -15.22 10.44
C THR A 58 -0.78 -16.13 10.40
N ILE A 59 -0.99 -17.45 10.27
CA ILE A 59 0.11 -18.40 10.14
C ILE A 59 0.11 -18.98 8.71
N PHE A 60 1.25 -18.87 8.03
CA PHE A 60 1.47 -19.40 6.69
C PHE A 60 2.29 -20.69 6.75
N SER A 61 1.91 -21.65 5.90
CA SER A 61 2.63 -22.93 5.71
C SER A 61 2.98 -23.66 7.00
N HIS A 62 2.16 -23.47 8.04
CA HIS A 62 2.30 -24.08 9.36
C HIS A 62 3.58 -23.72 10.13
N ARG A 63 4.30 -22.66 9.71
CA ARG A 63 5.68 -22.39 10.18
C ARG A 63 6.09 -20.93 10.20
N VAL A 64 5.33 -20.06 9.53
CA VAL A 64 5.63 -18.63 9.45
C VAL A 64 4.49 -17.85 10.07
N ALA A 65 4.75 -17.13 11.15
CA ALA A 65 3.80 -16.15 11.67
C ALA A 65 3.88 -14.86 10.85
N PHE A 66 2.74 -14.23 10.59
CA PHE A 66 2.66 -12.92 9.95
C PHE A 66 1.99 -11.94 10.88
N CYS A 67 2.72 -10.87 11.21
CA CYS A 67 2.22 -9.76 11.99
C CYS A 67 2.45 -8.44 11.23
N PHE A 68 1.75 -7.40 11.63
CA PHE A 68 1.96 -6.07 11.06
C PHE A 68 1.83 -4.95 12.10
N ALA A 69 2.35 -3.79 11.75
CA ALA A 69 2.14 -2.54 12.47
C ALA A 69 1.81 -1.42 11.50
N VAL A 70 0.97 -0.47 11.94
CA VAL A 70 0.69 0.75 11.19
C VAL A 70 1.53 1.90 11.73
N ASN A 71 2.11 2.70 10.85
CA ASN A 71 2.91 3.84 11.26
C ASN A 71 2.73 5.03 10.29
N ASP A 72 2.54 6.22 10.85
CA ASP A 72 2.32 7.46 10.08
C ASP A 72 3.58 8.00 9.38
N GLU A 73 4.76 7.64 9.87
CA GLU A 73 6.04 8.13 9.35
C GLU A 73 6.49 7.33 8.11
N ILE A 74 5.98 6.10 7.94
CA ILE A 74 6.26 5.23 6.81
C ILE A 74 5.30 5.55 5.67
N LYS A 75 5.85 5.80 4.47
CA LYS A 75 5.07 6.14 3.26
C LYS A 75 4.78 4.94 2.35
N MET A 76 5.50 3.83 2.57
CA MET A 76 5.41 2.63 1.74
C MET A 76 5.55 1.39 2.62
N PRO A 77 4.80 0.31 2.34
CA PRO A 77 4.95 -0.93 3.09
C PRO A 77 6.39 -1.43 3.07
N GLN A 78 6.83 -1.92 4.22
CA GLN A 78 8.12 -2.57 4.38
C GLN A 78 7.90 -3.91 5.02
N ILE A 79 8.43 -4.96 4.40
CA ILE A 79 8.27 -6.33 4.86
C ILE A 79 9.61 -6.87 5.30
N PHE A 80 9.63 -7.46 6.48
CA PHE A 80 10.80 -8.03 7.11
C PHE A 80 10.55 -9.50 7.44
N LEU A 81 11.54 -10.35 7.25
CA LEU A 81 11.58 -11.75 7.65
C LEU A 81 12.55 -11.91 8.83
N PHE A 82 12.12 -12.63 9.85
CA PHE A 82 12.93 -13.03 10.99
C PHE A 82 12.97 -14.54 11.04
N SER A 83 14.17 -15.11 11.00
CA SER A 83 14.39 -16.52 11.29
C SER A 83 14.69 -16.69 12.77
N LEU A 84 14.00 -17.62 13.42
CA LEU A 84 14.18 -17.93 14.83
C LEU A 84 15.20 -19.06 15.00
N ASP A 85 16.01 -18.98 16.05
CA ASP A 85 16.99 -20.02 16.34
C ASP A 85 16.35 -21.37 16.72
N ASN A 86 15.16 -21.34 17.31
CA ASN A 86 14.31 -22.46 17.67
C ASN A 86 12.86 -22.13 17.29
N ALA A 87 12.07 -23.17 17.04
CA ALA A 87 10.64 -22.98 16.80
C ALA A 87 9.93 -22.59 18.11
N VAL A 88 8.94 -21.70 18.00
CA VAL A 88 8.18 -21.16 19.13
C VAL A 88 6.70 -21.36 18.87
N ALA A 89 5.93 -21.71 19.91
CA ALA A 89 4.49 -21.80 19.82
C ALA A 89 3.87 -20.41 19.56
N TRP A 90 3.00 -20.32 18.55
CA TRP A 90 2.42 -19.05 18.09
C TRP A 90 0.94 -19.17 17.76
N GLY A 91 0.24 -18.04 17.85
CA GLY A 91 -1.21 -17.96 17.68
C GLY A 91 -1.99 -18.68 18.79
N ASN A 92 -3.31 -18.75 18.63
CA ASN A 92 -4.20 -19.40 19.59
C ASN A 92 -4.08 -20.93 19.58
N ASP A 93 -3.67 -21.49 18.44
CA ASP A 93 -3.52 -22.94 18.25
C ASP A 93 -2.11 -23.44 18.65
N GLU A 94 -1.29 -22.58 19.26
CA GLU A 94 0.08 -22.87 19.71
C GLU A 94 0.98 -23.53 18.65
N GLN A 95 0.79 -23.13 17.40
CA GLN A 95 1.49 -23.70 16.27
C GLN A 95 2.98 -23.33 16.31
N MET A 96 3.85 -24.32 16.14
CA MET A 96 5.29 -24.12 16.13
C MET A 96 5.75 -23.36 14.88
N VAL A 97 6.15 -22.10 15.06
CA VAL A 97 6.70 -21.24 14.01
C VAL A 97 8.19 -21.06 14.19
N ASP A 98 8.92 -21.05 13.09
CA ASP A 98 10.36 -20.83 13.08
C ASP A 98 10.77 -19.63 12.22
N TYR A 99 9.77 -18.95 11.66
CA TYR A 99 9.91 -17.68 10.98
C TYR A 99 8.80 -16.73 11.39
N ILE A 100 9.11 -15.44 11.42
CA ILE A 100 8.15 -14.35 11.63
C ILE A 100 8.33 -13.36 10.49
N VAL A 101 7.25 -13.04 9.80
CA VAL A 101 7.20 -11.96 8.82
C VAL A 101 6.48 -10.77 9.46
N ILE A 102 7.12 -9.60 9.46
CA ILE A 102 6.53 -8.34 9.91
C ILE A 102 6.34 -7.42 8.73
N ALA A 103 5.15 -6.87 8.58
CA ALA A 103 4.90 -5.74 7.69
C ALA A 103 4.73 -4.43 8.47
N ILE A 104 5.50 -3.40 8.14
CA ILE A 104 5.24 -2.03 8.59
C ILE A 104 4.48 -1.32 7.48
N LEU A 105 3.27 -0.87 7.80
CA LEU A 105 2.31 -0.36 6.84
C LEU A 105 2.12 1.15 7.04
N PRO A 106 1.97 1.91 5.94
CA PRO A 106 1.60 3.32 6.04
C PRO A 106 0.19 3.46 6.60
N ASN A 107 -0.10 4.57 7.27
CA ASN A 107 -1.48 4.88 7.65
C ASN A 107 -2.37 5.03 6.40
N GLY A 108 -3.60 4.51 6.49
CA GLY A 108 -4.53 4.44 5.37
C GLY A 108 -4.27 3.28 4.39
N PHE A 109 -3.41 2.31 4.74
CA PHE A 109 -3.25 1.09 3.95
C PHE A 109 -4.58 0.34 3.82
N SER A 110 -5.11 0.22 2.61
CA SER A 110 -6.46 -0.29 2.39
C SER A 110 -6.56 -1.81 2.56
N ASN A 111 -7.76 -2.30 2.89
CA ASN A 111 -8.03 -3.74 3.02
C ASN A 111 -7.68 -4.54 1.75
N ASN A 112 -7.86 -3.96 0.56
CA ASN A 112 -7.51 -4.61 -0.71
C ASN A 112 -5.99 -4.75 -0.86
N GLN A 113 -5.23 -3.71 -0.49
CA GLN A 113 -3.77 -3.74 -0.49
C GLN A 113 -3.23 -4.71 0.56
N PHE A 114 -3.86 -4.79 1.72
CA PHE A 114 -3.54 -5.77 2.76
C PHE A 114 -3.81 -7.20 2.29
N THR A 115 -4.94 -7.44 1.63
CA THR A 115 -5.27 -8.75 1.04
C THR A 115 -4.25 -9.16 -0.03
N LEU A 116 -3.85 -8.22 -0.89
CA LEU A 116 -2.81 -8.44 -1.89
C LEU A 116 -1.46 -8.77 -1.23
N LEU A 117 -1.05 -7.98 -0.24
CA LEU A 117 0.18 -8.21 0.53
C LEU A 117 0.19 -9.62 1.14
N ASN A 118 -0.89 -10.01 1.82
CA ASN A 118 -1.02 -11.35 2.40
C ASN A 118 -0.91 -12.45 1.34
N SER A 119 -1.56 -12.28 0.18
CA SER A 119 -1.47 -13.23 -0.92
C SER A 119 -0.04 -13.38 -1.43
N LEU A 120 0.67 -12.26 -1.65
CA LEU A 120 2.05 -12.25 -2.13
C LEU A 120 3.01 -12.88 -1.12
N VAL A 121 2.92 -12.52 0.15
CA VAL A 121 3.73 -13.11 1.23
C VAL A 121 3.47 -14.61 1.32
N SER A 122 2.20 -15.03 1.32
CA SER A 122 1.81 -16.44 1.35
C SER A 122 2.33 -17.20 0.12
N GLN A 123 2.30 -16.60 -1.07
CA GLN A 123 2.82 -17.20 -2.30
C GLN A 123 4.33 -17.38 -2.23
N VAL A 124 5.07 -16.35 -1.83
CA VAL A 124 6.54 -16.41 -1.70
C VAL A 124 6.96 -17.45 -0.68
N ILE A 125 6.30 -17.52 0.48
CA ILE A 125 6.56 -18.54 1.50
C ILE A 125 6.31 -19.95 0.94
N ARG A 126 5.18 -20.16 0.25
CA ARG A 126 4.84 -21.47 -0.34
C ARG A 126 5.84 -21.90 -1.41
N GLN A 127 6.22 -21.01 -2.31
CA GLN A 127 7.16 -21.30 -3.39
C GLN A 127 8.58 -21.57 -2.88
N ASN A 128 8.96 -21.01 -1.73
CA ASN A 128 10.31 -21.11 -1.17
C ASN A 128 10.38 -21.93 0.13
N ALA A 129 9.36 -22.73 0.45
CA ALA A 129 9.30 -23.51 1.69
C ALA A 129 10.50 -24.43 1.90
N SER A 130 11.07 -24.99 0.82
CA SER A 130 12.29 -25.82 0.89
C SER A 130 13.54 -25.02 1.27
N GLN A 131 13.63 -23.75 0.88
CA GLN A 131 14.75 -22.87 1.21
C GLN A 131 14.69 -22.40 2.66
N LEU A 132 13.49 -22.26 3.23
CA LEU A 132 13.28 -21.99 4.66
C LEU A 132 13.82 -23.12 5.56
N ASN A 133 14.01 -24.34 5.08
CA ASN A 133 14.67 -25.37 5.89
C ASN A 133 16.17 -25.11 6.08
N ASN A 134 16.80 -24.50 5.09
CA ASN A 134 18.25 -24.31 5.04
C ASN A 134 18.68 -22.94 5.60
N ALA A 135 17.76 -21.97 5.68
CA ALA A 135 18.07 -20.57 5.99
C ALA A 135 18.26 -20.23 7.48
N LYS A 136 17.98 -21.15 8.42
CA LYS A 136 17.99 -20.85 9.87
C LYS A 136 19.29 -20.26 10.42
N LYS A 137 20.43 -20.58 9.80
CA LYS A 137 21.76 -20.07 10.19
C LYS A 137 22.65 -19.71 9.00
N ASP A 138 22.16 -19.94 7.78
CA ASP A 138 22.93 -19.66 6.57
C ASP A 138 22.58 -18.26 6.04
N GLN A 139 23.49 -17.32 6.26
CA GLN A 139 23.37 -15.94 5.81
C GLN A 139 23.23 -15.84 4.28
N ARG A 140 23.77 -16.79 3.51
CA ARG A 140 23.61 -16.85 2.04
C ARG A 140 22.21 -17.32 1.62
N ALA A 141 21.58 -18.15 2.43
CA ALA A 141 20.19 -18.55 2.21
C ALA A 141 19.22 -17.44 2.64
N LEU A 142 19.53 -16.71 3.73
CA LEU A 142 18.80 -15.50 4.11
C LEU A 142 18.94 -14.38 3.07
N SER A 143 20.09 -14.23 2.42
CA SER A 143 20.27 -13.22 1.37
C SER A 143 19.41 -13.49 0.13
N LYS A 144 19.16 -14.76 -0.23
CA LYS A 144 18.21 -15.11 -1.30
C LYS A 144 16.77 -14.80 -0.92
N LEU A 145 16.41 -15.03 0.34
CA LEU A 145 15.11 -14.63 0.87
C LEU A 145 14.93 -13.11 0.84
N ASN A 146 15.99 -12.36 1.14
CA ASN A 146 16.01 -10.89 1.01
C ASN A 146 15.56 -10.41 -0.38
N GLU A 147 16.13 -10.97 -1.45
CA GLU A 147 15.78 -10.61 -2.84
C GLU A 147 14.28 -10.83 -3.12
N PHE A 148 13.67 -11.87 -2.54
CA PHE A 148 12.24 -12.10 -2.69
C PHE A 148 11.39 -11.08 -1.94
N PHE A 149 11.74 -10.73 -0.70
CA PHE A 149 11.01 -9.71 0.05
C PHE A 149 11.17 -8.31 -0.54
N GLU A 150 12.34 -8.00 -1.12
CA GLU A 150 12.53 -6.83 -1.98
C GLU A 150 11.59 -6.85 -3.18
N SER A 151 11.43 -8.01 -3.84
CA SER A 151 10.51 -8.14 -4.98
C SER A 151 9.04 -7.93 -4.58
N ILE A 152 8.63 -8.35 -3.38
CA ILE A 152 7.26 -8.08 -2.88
C ILE A 152 7.08 -6.58 -2.67
N ASN A 153 8.04 -5.90 -2.01
CA ASN A 153 8.00 -4.45 -1.83
C ASN A 153 7.90 -3.74 -3.18
N PHE A 154 8.68 -4.18 -4.18
CA PHE A 154 8.60 -3.65 -5.54
C PHE A 154 7.25 -3.94 -6.21
N GLN A 155 6.69 -5.13 -6.06
CA GLN A 155 5.40 -5.49 -6.63
C GLN A 155 4.26 -4.65 -6.04
N ILE A 156 4.28 -4.38 -4.73
CA ILE A 156 3.32 -3.49 -4.08
C ILE A 156 3.46 -2.04 -4.59
N GLN A 157 4.69 -1.58 -4.80
CA GLN A 157 4.92 -0.26 -5.43
C GLN A 157 4.43 -0.24 -6.89
N SER A 158 4.63 -1.34 -7.62
CA SER A 158 4.17 -1.48 -9.00
C SER A 158 2.66 -1.59 -9.10
N SER A 159 1.99 -2.19 -8.10
CA SER A 159 0.52 -2.25 -8.04
C SER A 159 -0.06 -0.89 -7.71
N LYS A 160 0.56 -0.09 -6.83
CA LYS A 160 0.19 1.32 -6.61
C LYS A 160 0.29 2.12 -7.91
N ARG A 161 1.35 1.92 -8.70
CA ARG A 161 1.49 2.53 -10.04
C ARG A 161 0.47 1.97 -11.04
N GLY A 162 0.20 0.67 -11.02
CA GLY A 162 -0.80 0.00 -11.85
C GLY A 162 -2.21 0.50 -11.57
N ASP A 163 -2.57 0.69 -10.31
CA ASP A 163 -3.84 1.26 -9.88
C ASP A 163 -3.99 2.71 -10.35
N ILE A 164 -2.94 3.53 -10.22
CA ILE A 164 -2.93 4.89 -10.76
C ILE A 164 -3.14 4.87 -12.28
N LEU A 165 -2.42 4.02 -13.02
CA LEU A 165 -2.55 3.89 -14.47
C LEU A 165 -3.94 3.41 -14.89
N ASN A 166 -4.51 2.42 -14.20
CA ASN A 166 -5.85 1.91 -14.45
C ASN A 166 -6.92 2.98 -14.22
N ILE A 167 -6.83 3.71 -13.10
CA ILE A 167 -7.74 4.83 -12.83
C ILE A 167 -7.58 5.92 -13.90
N PHE A 168 -6.36 6.23 -14.32
CA PHE A 168 -6.11 7.20 -15.39
C PHE A 168 -6.71 6.77 -16.72
N GLN A 169 -6.59 5.49 -17.06
CA GLN A 169 -7.16 4.95 -18.29
C GLN A 169 -8.69 4.99 -18.25
N GLU A 170 -9.29 4.68 -17.11
CA GLU A 170 -10.75 4.76 -16.93
C GLU A 170 -11.25 6.21 -17.03
N LEU A 171 -10.60 7.14 -16.33
CA LEU A 171 -10.90 8.58 -16.45
C LEU A 171 -10.75 9.06 -17.89
N ARG A 172 -9.65 8.70 -18.58
CA ARG A 172 -9.42 9.03 -19.98
C ARG A 172 -10.53 8.50 -20.88
N ASN A 173 -10.96 7.25 -20.71
CA ASN A 173 -12.03 6.65 -21.50
C ASN A 173 -13.35 7.41 -21.31
N ILE A 174 -13.70 7.78 -20.07
CA ILE A 174 -14.90 8.57 -19.78
C ILE A 174 -14.76 9.94 -20.44
N TYR A 175 -13.66 10.67 -20.21
CA TYR A 175 -13.47 12.00 -20.78
C TYR A 175 -13.53 12.02 -22.31
N ILE A 176 -12.89 11.06 -22.99
CA ILE A 176 -12.97 10.92 -24.45
C ILE A 176 -14.42 10.66 -24.90
N THR A 177 -15.13 9.78 -24.21
CA THR A 177 -16.53 9.44 -24.54
C THR A 177 -17.44 10.67 -24.53
N TYR A 178 -17.18 11.59 -23.60
CA TYR A 178 -17.96 12.83 -23.45
C TYR A 178 -17.27 14.05 -24.08
N GLY A 179 -16.21 13.87 -24.88
CA GLY A 179 -15.52 14.97 -25.55
C GLY A 179 -14.88 16.01 -24.61
N ASP A 180 -14.57 15.63 -23.38
CA ASP A 180 -13.85 16.46 -22.42
C ASP A 180 -12.34 16.31 -22.64
N THR A 181 -11.72 17.33 -23.22
CA THR A 181 -10.30 17.29 -23.58
C THR A 181 -9.37 17.80 -22.48
N ASN A 182 -9.91 18.45 -21.44
CA ASN A 182 -9.10 19.22 -20.49
C ASN A 182 -9.14 18.67 -19.07
N SER A 183 -10.16 17.89 -18.69
CA SER A 183 -10.26 17.43 -17.31
C SER A 183 -9.16 16.47 -16.90
N LEU A 184 -8.61 15.66 -17.82
CA LEU A 184 -7.47 14.79 -17.49
C LEU A 184 -6.23 15.60 -17.10
N LEU A 185 -5.95 16.71 -17.80
CA LEU A 185 -4.86 17.63 -17.44
C LEU A 185 -5.07 18.26 -16.06
N ARG A 186 -6.32 18.50 -15.66
CA ARG A 186 -6.64 18.98 -14.31
C ARG A 186 -6.36 17.92 -13.26
N VAL A 187 -6.65 16.65 -13.53
CA VAL A 187 -6.29 15.54 -12.64
C VAL A 187 -4.78 15.49 -12.44
N GLU A 188 -4.00 15.57 -13.53
CA GLU A 188 -2.55 15.60 -13.45
C GLU A 188 -2.03 16.81 -12.65
N ALA A 189 -2.53 18.01 -12.92
CA ALA A 189 -2.06 19.23 -12.30
C ALA A 189 -2.45 19.36 -10.81
N TYR A 190 -3.70 19.07 -10.48
CA TYR A 190 -4.28 19.38 -9.17
C TYR A 190 -4.38 18.19 -8.23
N ILE A 191 -4.30 16.96 -8.74
CA ILE A 191 -4.29 15.75 -7.91
C ILE A 191 -2.92 15.12 -7.92
N LEU A 192 -2.28 14.90 -9.09
CA LEU A 192 -1.03 14.14 -9.12
C LEU A 192 0.24 14.93 -8.80
N ASN A 193 0.37 16.13 -9.39
CA ASN A 193 1.61 16.91 -9.39
C ASN A 193 1.53 18.15 -8.47
N GLY A 194 0.43 18.34 -7.76
CA GLY A 194 0.19 19.54 -6.96
C GLY A 194 1.00 19.51 -5.66
N SER A 195 2.16 20.16 -5.61
CA SER A 195 2.90 20.38 -4.36
C SER A 195 2.31 21.49 -3.48
N ILE A 196 1.61 22.47 -4.09
CA ILE A 196 1.00 23.63 -3.40
C ILE A 196 -0.50 23.74 -3.70
N LEU A 197 -0.93 23.35 -4.91
CA LEU A 197 -2.31 23.45 -5.39
C LEU A 197 -3.10 22.13 -5.27
N GLN A 198 -2.79 21.30 -4.29
CA GLN A 198 -3.35 19.95 -4.20
C GLN A 198 -4.82 19.98 -3.76
N VAL A 199 -5.68 19.37 -4.58
CA VAL A 199 -7.07 19.08 -4.20
C VAL A 199 -7.07 17.85 -3.28
N ARG A 200 -7.61 18.00 -2.07
CA ARG A 200 -7.68 16.93 -1.06
C ARG A 200 -9.05 16.29 -0.90
N GLN A 201 -10.08 16.91 -1.46
CA GLN A 201 -11.45 16.44 -1.36
C GLN A 201 -12.19 16.74 -2.67
N ILE A 202 -12.99 15.77 -3.11
CA ILE A 202 -13.89 15.90 -4.25
C ILE A 202 -15.32 15.82 -3.72
N ARG A 203 -16.17 16.73 -4.20
CA ARG A 203 -17.61 16.72 -3.93
C ARG A 203 -18.38 16.88 -5.22
N LEU A 204 -19.66 16.51 -5.19
CA LEU A 204 -20.56 16.80 -6.28
C LEU A 204 -21.21 18.17 -6.06
N GLU A 205 -21.21 19.01 -7.07
CA GLU A 205 -21.88 20.30 -7.06
C GLU A 205 -22.78 20.46 -8.28
N LYS A 206 -23.91 21.14 -8.11
CA LYS A 206 -24.77 21.57 -9.21
C LYS A 206 -24.13 22.77 -9.92
N ILE A 207 -23.82 22.60 -11.20
CA ILE A 207 -23.15 23.59 -12.04
C ILE A 207 -24.03 23.83 -13.27
N ASP A 208 -24.25 25.10 -13.58
CA ASP A 208 -24.86 25.49 -14.85
C ASP A 208 -23.82 25.38 -15.96
N LEU A 209 -24.07 24.46 -16.90
CA LEU A 209 -23.28 24.27 -18.11
C LEU A 209 -24.19 24.36 -19.32
N GLU A 210 -24.05 25.46 -20.06
CA GLU A 210 -24.80 25.75 -21.28
C GLU A 210 -26.32 25.58 -21.08
N ASN A 211 -26.87 26.24 -20.05
CA ASN A 211 -28.29 26.29 -19.70
C ASN A 211 -28.88 24.97 -19.16
N GLU A 212 -28.04 24.08 -18.63
CA GLU A 212 -28.48 22.90 -17.90
C GLU A 212 -27.74 22.79 -16.57
N ILE A 213 -28.49 22.45 -15.52
CA ILE A 213 -27.93 22.24 -14.19
C ILE A 213 -27.48 20.79 -14.09
N LEU A 214 -26.17 20.57 -14.12
CA LEU A 214 -25.53 19.26 -14.03
C LEU A 214 -24.85 19.09 -12.67
N GLU A 215 -24.91 17.89 -12.11
CA GLU A 215 -24.18 17.54 -10.89
C GLU A 215 -22.80 16.98 -11.27
N LEU A 216 -21.72 17.68 -10.90
CA LEU A 216 -20.36 17.43 -11.39
C LEU A 216 -19.32 17.34 -10.26
N PRO A 217 -18.23 16.57 -10.46
CA PRO A 217 -17.13 16.45 -9.50
C PRO A 217 -16.31 17.74 -9.45
N VAL A 218 -16.20 18.29 -8.26
CA VAL A 218 -15.51 19.55 -7.94
C VAL A 218 -14.55 19.36 -6.77
N GLY A 219 -13.37 19.93 -6.89
CA GLY A 219 -12.42 20.09 -5.78
C GLY A 219 -12.08 21.55 -5.52
N MET A 220 -11.58 21.84 -4.31
CA MET A 220 -11.07 23.16 -3.94
C MET A 220 -9.54 23.11 -3.82
N SER A 221 -8.87 24.10 -4.39
CA SER A 221 -7.41 24.27 -4.30
C SER A 221 -7.06 25.74 -4.07
N SER A 222 -6.47 26.08 -2.92
CA SER A 222 -6.05 27.47 -2.59
C SER A 222 -7.10 28.56 -2.89
N ASN A 223 -8.39 28.22 -2.70
CA ASN A 223 -9.60 29.01 -3.00
C ASN A 223 -10.16 28.92 -4.43
N ASP A 224 -9.48 28.25 -5.35
CA ASP A 224 -10.01 27.99 -6.69
C ASP A 224 -10.90 26.75 -6.73
N LYS A 225 -12.03 26.89 -7.42
CA LYS A 225 -12.94 25.79 -7.71
C LYS A 225 -12.51 25.07 -8.98
N ILE A 226 -12.09 23.82 -8.84
CA ILE A 226 -11.65 22.97 -9.95
C ILE A 226 -12.75 21.98 -10.30
N ILE A 227 -13.31 22.13 -11.52
CA ILE A 227 -14.28 21.19 -12.08
C ILE A 227 -13.52 20.10 -12.85
N PHE A 228 -13.73 18.84 -12.49
CA PHE A 228 -13.01 17.69 -13.07
C PHE A 228 -13.81 16.91 -14.11
N PHE A 229 -14.94 17.45 -14.56
CA PHE A 229 -15.69 16.90 -15.68
C PHE A 229 -16.48 18.00 -16.37
N LYS A 230 -16.27 18.17 -17.68
CA LYS A 230 -16.93 19.14 -18.54
C LYS A 230 -17.36 18.45 -19.84
N PRO A 231 -18.48 17.71 -19.81
CA PRO A 231 -18.93 16.96 -20.97
C PRO A 231 -19.32 17.91 -22.12
N ASN A 232 -18.92 17.56 -23.34
CA ASN A 232 -19.37 18.19 -24.58
C ASN A 232 -20.72 17.62 -25.00
N LYS A 233 -21.73 18.51 -25.05
CA LYS A 233 -23.11 18.12 -25.30
C LYS A 233 -23.35 17.45 -26.64
N LYS A 234 -22.57 17.76 -27.67
CA LYS A 234 -22.74 17.20 -29.01
C LYS A 234 -22.27 15.74 -29.11
N LEU A 235 -21.52 15.26 -28.12
CA LEU A 235 -20.86 13.95 -28.15
C LEU A 235 -21.43 12.96 -27.12
N ALA A 236 -22.22 13.43 -26.16
CA ALA A 236 -22.91 12.56 -25.22
C ALA A 236 -24.02 11.75 -25.93
N ARG A 237 -23.97 10.42 -25.84
CA ARG A 237 -25.00 9.51 -26.39
C ARG A 237 -26.04 9.19 -25.31
N GLY A 238 -27.32 9.01 -25.66
CA GLY A 238 -28.35 8.47 -24.75
C GLY A 238 -29.14 9.51 -23.95
N ASN A 239 -29.74 9.07 -22.82
CA ASN A 239 -30.45 9.97 -21.89
C ASN A 239 -29.41 10.74 -21.06
N MET A 240 -28.94 11.81 -21.67
CA MET A 240 -27.74 12.57 -21.33
C MET A 240 -27.66 12.97 -19.85
N ALA A 241 -28.76 13.37 -19.22
CA ALA A 241 -28.75 13.80 -17.83
C ALA A 241 -28.49 12.65 -16.84
N THR A 242 -29.10 11.49 -17.07
CA THR A 242 -28.92 10.30 -16.21
C THR A 242 -27.53 9.70 -16.40
N ASP A 243 -27.04 9.68 -17.64
CA ASP A 243 -25.71 9.17 -17.97
C ASP A 243 -24.62 10.07 -17.40
N ILE A 244 -24.72 11.39 -17.58
CA ILE A 244 -23.75 12.35 -17.01
C ILE A 244 -23.73 12.25 -15.49
N LYS A 245 -24.89 12.18 -14.83
CA LYS A 245 -24.94 12.03 -13.37
C LYS A 245 -24.20 10.78 -12.91
N THR A 246 -24.43 9.64 -13.57
CA THR A 246 -23.76 8.37 -13.24
C THR A 246 -22.25 8.49 -13.43
N GLN A 247 -21.81 9.08 -14.53
CA GLN A 247 -20.38 9.27 -14.81
C GLN A 247 -19.73 10.27 -13.85
N SER A 248 -20.42 11.33 -13.43
CA SER A 248 -19.94 12.25 -12.41
C SER A 248 -19.64 11.57 -11.08
N HIS A 249 -20.50 10.63 -10.66
CA HIS A 249 -20.28 9.85 -9.44
C HIS A 249 -19.08 8.90 -9.60
N LEU A 250 -18.97 8.23 -10.75
CA LEU A 250 -17.83 7.36 -11.05
C LEU A 250 -16.51 8.15 -11.04
N ILE A 251 -16.47 9.28 -11.74
CA ILE A 251 -15.30 10.17 -11.76
C ILE A 251 -14.96 10.61 -10.34
N LYS A 252 -15.93 11.08 -9.53
CA LYS A 252 -15.68 11.43 -8.13
C LYS A 252 -14.97 10.29 -7.37
N ASN A 253 -15.50 9.08 -7.45
CA ASN A 253 -14.92 7.92 -6.75
C ASN A 253 -13.50 7.61 -7.23
N LEU A 254 -13.24 7.71 -8.55
CA LEU A 254 -11.92 7.51 -9.14
C LEU A 254 -10.91 8.58 -8.66
N LEU A 255 -11.32 9.84 -8.60
CA LEU A 255 -10.48 10.93 -8.13
C LEU A 255 -10.18 10.83 -6.63
N GLU A 256 -11.17 10.45 -5.81
CA GLU A 256 -10.96 10.18 -4.38
C GLU A 256 -9.97 9.03 -4.16
N ARG A 257 -10.06 7.96 -4.96
CA ARG A 257 -9.07 6.87 -4.94
C ARG A 257 -7.67 7.36 -5.31
N LEU A 258 -7.53 8.21 -6.33
CA LEU A 258 -6.23 8.81 -6.69
C LEU A 258 -5.65 9.65 -5.54
N ILE A 259 -6.48 10.45 -4.86
CA ILE A 259 -6.06 11.25 -3.70
C ILE A 259 -5.59 10.36 -2.55
N LEU A 260 -6.24 9.21 -2.32
CA LEU A 260 -5.79 8.24 -1.31
C LEU A 260 -4.46 7.59 -1.69
N LEU A 261 -4.27 7.27 -2.98
CA LEU A 261 -3.01 6.72 -3.49
C LEU A 261 -1.86 7.74 -3.51
N GLN A 262 -2.14 9.03 -3.31
CA GLN A 262 -1.11 10.08 -3.23
C GLN A 262 -0.53 10.26 -1.81
N LYS A 263 -1.28 9.84 -0.79
CA LYS A 263 -0.81 9.80 0.59
C LYS A 263 0.17 8.63 0.77
#